data_AF-A0A2E5M1D9-F1
#
_entry.id   AF-A0A2E5M1D9-F1
#
_cell.length_a   1.000
_cell.length_b   1.000
_cell.length_c   1.000
_cell.angle_alpha   90.00
_cell.angle_beta   90.00
_cell.angle_gamma   90.00
#
_symmetry.space_group_name_H-M   'P 1'
#
loop_
_entity.id
_entity.type
_entity.pdbx_description
1 polymer ?
#
loop_
_entity_poly.entity_id
_entity_poly.type
_entity_poly.pdbx_seq_one_letter_code
_entity_poly.pdbx_strand_id
1 'polypeptide(L)'
;MRYPDILRISSALLVLSSGALLTASVETKEILFLAGKKSHGYGAHEHKAGSMLLARCLNESGLNINAEVVIDGKWPQREKNEARPDSIVMYCDGYKRHMAKEHQSEIQAWVDHGVGVACLHFGVEVEPEHLGAQFL
;
A
#
# COMPACT_ATOMS: atom_id res chain seq x y z
N MET A 1 -3.94 -49.88 56.54
CA MET A 1 -4.94 -49.14 55.75
C MET A 1 -4.19 -48.06 54.95
N ARG A 2 -4.56 -47.84 53.68
CA ARG A 2 -3.82 -47.08 52.64
C ARG A 2 -3.67 -45.56 52.93
N TYR A 3 -2.50 -45.02 52.53
CA TYR A 3 -1.99 -43.65 52.23
C TYR A 3 -3.00 -42.54 51.80
N PRO A 4 -2.63 -41.23 51.59
CA PRO A 4 -1.35 -40.47 51.80
C PRO A 4 -1.49 -38.97 52.24
N ASP A 5 -0.37 -38.23 52.20
CA ASP A 5 -0.20 -36.75 52.02
C ASP A 5 -0.51 -35.86 53.25
N ILE A 6 0.34 -34.90 53.66
CA ILE A 6 0.58 -33.62 52.97
C ILE A 6 1.98 -33.09 53.32
N LEU A 7 2.91 -33.23 52.37
CA LEU A 7 4.14 -32.45 52.28
C LEU A 7 3.95 -31.52 51.07
N ARG A 8 3.56 -30.26 51.28
CA ARG A 8 3.31 -29.22 50.24
C ARG A 8 2.79 -27.97 51.00
N ILE A 9 3.31 -26.75 50.94
CA ILE A 9 4.03 -26.00 49.91
C ILE A 9 4.84 -24.90 50.62
N SER A 10 6.17 -24.99 50.57
CA SER A 10 7.04 -23.81 50.69
C SER A 10 7.51 -23.48 49.29
N SER A 11 7.15 -22.30 48.78
CA SER A 11 7.91 -21.47 47.84
C SER A 11 6.95 -20.45 47.24
N ALA A 12 7.01 -19.22 47.76
CA ALA A 12 6.49 -18.07 47.05
C ALA A 12 7.32 -17.90 45.76
N LEU A 13 6.77 -18.36 44.64
CA LEU A 13 7.36 -18.11 43.33
C LEU A 13 6.93 -16.70 42.92
N LEU A 14 7.79 -15.73 43.20
CA LEU A 14 7.69 -14.38 42.66
C LEU A 14 7.94 -14.48 41.15
N VAL A 15 6.89 -14.67 40.36
CA VAL A 15 6.95 -14.58 38.91
C VAL A 15 7.14 -13.10 38.58
N LEU A 16 8.40 -12.69 38.44
CA LEU A 16 8.76 -11.42 37.82
C LEU A 16 8.30 -11.51 36.36
N SER A 17 7.09 -11.03 36.08
CA SER A 17 6.62 -10.83 34.72
C SER A 17 7.46 -9.71 34.11
N SER A 18 8.61 -10.06 33.54
CA SER A 18 9.35 -9.19 32.63
C SER A 18 8.44 -8.89 31.46
N GLY A 19 7.72 -7.78 31.55
CA GLY A 19 7.03 -7.17 30.43
C GLY A 19 8.08 -6.78 29.41
N ALA A 20 8.42 -7.71 28.52
CA ALA A 20 9.08 -7.36 27.28
C ALA A 20 8.10 -6.42 26.56
N LEU A 21 8.40 -5.11 26.58
CA LEU A 21 7.80 -4.20 25.63
C LEU A 21 8.21 -4.73 24.25
N LEU A 22 7.30 -5.45 23.60
CA LEU A 22 7.35 -5.62 22.16
C LEU A 22 7.19 -4.21 21.59
N THR A 23 8.31 -3.54 21.35
CA THR A 23 8.33 -2.44 20.41
C THR A 23 8.01 -3.07 19.06
N ALA A 24 6.74 -3.02 18.66
CA ALA A 24 6.36 -3.34 17.30
C ALA A 24 7.25 -2.46 16.42
N SER A 25 8.14 -3.10 15.65
CA SER A 25 8.80 -2.42 14.55
C SER A 25 7.67 -1.88 13.69
N VAL A 26 7.57 -0.55 13.59
CA VAL A 26 6.70 0.06 12.60
C VAL A 26 7.31 -0.37 11.28
N GLU A 27 6.66 -1.28 10.56
CA GLU A 27 7.08 -1.68 9.23
C GLU A 27 6.98 -0.46 8.31
N THR A 28 8.00 -0.23 7.48
CA THR A 28 7.96 0.84 6.48
C THR A 28 6.92 0.49 5.45
N LYS A 29 5.98 1.41 5.18
CA LYS A 29 4.93 1.21 4.18
C LYS A 29 5.38 1.71 2.81
N GLU A 30 5.28 0.82 1.83
CA GLU A 30 5.72 1.05 0.46
C GLU A 30 4.53 1.52 -0.40
N ILE A 31 4.59 2.76 -0.87
CA ILE A 31 3.53 3.37 -1.70
C ILE A 31 4.07 3.65 -3.10
N LEU A 32 3.40 3.14 -4.11
CA LEU A 32 3.78 3.36 -5.51
C LEU A 32 2.80 4.29 -6.22
N PHE A 33 3.24 5.49 -6.55
CA PHE A 33 2.49 6.40 -7.41
C PHE A 33 2.67 6.02 -8.88
N LEU A 34 1.56 5.85 -9.57
CA LEU A 34 1.48 5.56 -10.99
C LEU A 34 0.96 6.80 -11.71
N ALA A 35 1.89 7.63 -12.21
CA ALA A 35 1.57 8.87 -12.88
C ALA A 35 1.31 8.62 -14.38
N GLY A 36 0.13 9.02 -14.84
CA GLY A 36 -0.26 8.94 -16.25
C GLY A 36 0.62 9.80 -17.15
N LYS A 37 0.53 9.52 -18.46
CA LYS A 37 1.23 10.30 -19.50
C LYS A 37 0.82 11.78 -19.47
N LYS A 38 1.71 12.65 -19.94
CA LYS A 38 1.37 14.05 -20.20
C LYS A 38 0.22 14.12 -21.21
N SER A 39 -0.88 14.73 -20.81
CA SER A 39 -2.10 14.77 -21.62
C SER A 39 -2.73 16.16 -21.75
N HIS A 40 -2.25 17.15 -20.99
CA HIS A 40 -2.78 18.51 -20.95
C HIS A 40 -1.67 19.56 -21.07
N GLY A 41 -2.08 20.82 -21.25
CA GLY A 41 -1.18 21.97 -21.29
C GLY A 41 -0.50 22.24 -19.95
N TYR A 42 0.51 23.12 -19.96
CA TYR A 42 1.29 23.47 -18.78
C TYR A 42 0.42 23.99 -17.63
N GLY A 43 0.61 23.42 -16.43
CA GLY A 43 -0.09 23.84 -15.21
C GLY A 43 -1.54 23.32 -15.10
N ALA A 44 -1.97 22.44 -16.01
CA ALA A 44 -3.25 21.75 -15.94
C ALA A 44 -3.09 20.39 -15.21
N HIS A 45 -3.63 19.29 -15.76
CA HIS A 45 -3.52 17.96 -15.16
C HIS A 45 -2.08 17.42 -15.19
N GLU A 46 -1.27 17.89 -14.25
CA GLU A 46 0.15 17.57 -14.10
C GLU A 46 0.33 16.30 -13.25
N HIS A 47 -0.06 15.14 -13.81
CA HIS A 47 0.00 13.84 -13.15
C HIS A 47 1.37 13.53 -12.54
N LYS A 48 2.43 13.77 -13.33
CA LYS A 48 3.83 13.52 -12.92
C LYS A 48 4.24 14.45 -11.79
N ALA A 49 4.10 15.76 -11.97
CA ALA A 49 4.56 16.72 -10.98
C ALA A 49 3.77 16.60 -9.67
N GLY A 50 2.46 16.39 -9.74
CA GLY A 50 1.62 16.15 -8.57
C GLY A 50 2.00 14.88 -7.82
N SER A 51 2.24 13.76 -8.53
CA SER A 51 2.69 12.52 -7.91
C SER A 51 4.07 12.68 -7.25
N MET A 52 5.01 13.37 -7.90
CA MET A 52 6.32 13.65 -7.32
C MET A 52 6.22 14.52 -6.06
N LEU A 53 5.36 15.54 -6.07
CA LEU A 53 5.13 16.38 -4.90
C LEU A 53 4.53 15.58 -3.74
N LEU A 54 3.48 14.79 -4.00
CA LEU A 54 2.82 13.99 -2.97
C LEU A 54 3.75 12.92 -2.38
N ALA A 55 4.48 12.18 -3.23
CA ALA A 55 5.46 11.20 -2.78
C ALA A 55 6.54 11.85 -1.91
N ARG A 56 7.06 13.03 -2.33
CA ARG A 56 8.01 13.79 -1.52
C ARG A 56 7.42 14.19 -0.17
N CYS A 57 6.20 14.72 -0.13
CA CYS A 57 5.55 15.09 1.12
C CYS A 57 5.35 13.90 2.06
N LEU A 58 5.01 12.71 1.53
CA LEU A 58 4.90 11.49 2.33
C LEU A 58 6.25 11.07 2.91
N ASN A 59 7.31 11.08 2.08
CA ASN A 59 8.66 10.73 2.52
C ASN A 59 9.22 11.73 3.56
N GLU A 60 8.86 13.02 3.45
CA GLU A 60 9.28 14.08 4.38
C GLU A 60 8.37 14.22 5.61
N SER A 61 7.28 13.44 5.70
CA SER A 61 6.24 13.60 6.74
C SER A 61 6.66 13.15 8.15
N GLY A 62 7.76 12.40 8.27
CA GLY A 62 8.14 11.72 9.52
C GLY A 62 7.36 10.45 9.82
N LEU A 63 6.44 10.04 8.94
CA LEU A 63 5.83 8.71 8.95
C LEU A 63 6.83 7.67 8.44
N ASN A 64 6.67 6.41 8.87
CA ASN A 64 7.49 5.33 8.33
C ASN A 64 6.94 4.85 6.97
N ILE A 65 7.12 5.67 5.95
CA ILE A 65 6.63 5.46 4.58
C ILE A 65 7.81 5.63 3.61
N ASN A 66 7.85 4.77 2.60
CA ASN A 66 8.63 4.97 1.39
C ASN A 66 7.67 5.10 0.20
N ALA A 67 7.69 6.24 -0.46
CA ALA A 67 6.85 6.54 -1.62
C ALA A 67 7.70 6.75 -2.88
N GLU A 68 7.42 5.95 -3.90
CA GLU A 68 8.09 5.99 -5.21
C GLU A 68 7.11 6.42 -6.31
N VAL A 69 7.65 6.90 -7.44
CA VAL A 69 6.84 7.38 -8.56
C VAL A 69 7.29 6.73 -9.86
N VAL A 70 6.35 6.04 -10.52
CA VAL A 70 6.46 5.62 -11.92
C VAL A 70 5.80 6.68 -12.80
N ILE A 71 6.50 7.11 -13.84
CA ILE A 71 6.09 8.26 -14.65
C ILE A 71 5.71 7.87 -16.08
N ASP A 72 5.08 8.82 -16.77
CA ASP A 72 4.77 8.77 -18.20
C ASP A 72 3.81 7.64 -18.60
N GLY A 73 2.92 7.24 -17.68
CA GLY A 73 1.96 6.16 -17.89
C GLY A 73 2.60 4.77 -17.99
N LYS A 74 3.85 4.62 -17.56
CA LYS A 74 4.54 3.34 -17.56
C LYS A 74 3.99 2.45 -16.45
N TRP A 75 3.98 1.16 -16.71
CA TRP A 75 3.82 0.15 -15.68
C TRP A 75 5.17 -0.13 -15.01
N PRO A 76 5.24 -0.30 -13.68
CA PRO A 76 6.49 -0.65 -13.01
C PRO A 76 7.05 -1.97 -13.53
N GLN A 77 8.32 -1.95 -13.93
CA GLN A 77 9.08 -3.16 -14.18
C GLN A 77 9.56 -3.67 -12.83
N ARG A 78 8.96 -4.74 -12.32
CA ARG A 78 9.37 -5.37 -11.06
C ARG A 78 9.88 -6.77 -11.32
N GLU A 79 10.94 -7.14 -10.63
CA GLU A 79 11.45 -8.51 -10.68
C GLU A 79 10.49 -9.46 -9.96
N LYS A 80 10.45 -10.73 -10.36
CA LYS A 80 9.49 -11.72 -9.80
C LYS A 80 9.64 -11.92 -8.27
N ASN A 81 10.82 -11.64 -7.73
CA ASN A 81 11.15 -11.74 -6.31
C ASN A 81 11.02 -10.40 -5.56
N GLU A 82 10.70 -9.31 -6.24
CA GLU A 82 10.51 -8.02 -5.61
C GLU A 82 9.20 -8.00 -4.81
N ALA A 83 9.22 -7.38 -3.63
CA ALA A 83 8.03 -7.26 -2.80
C ALA A 83 6.95 -6.42 -3.50
N ARG A 84 5.69 -6.80 -3.31
CA ARG A 84 4.55 -5.96 -3.73
C ARG A 84 4.53 -4.68 -2.90
N PRO A 85 4.06 -3.54 -3.47
CA PRO A 85 3.85 -2.35 -2.65
C PRO A 85 2.69 -2.61 -1.66
N ASP A 86 2.63 -1.88 -0.55
CA ASP A 86 1.45 -1.91 0.34
C ASP A 86 0.26 -1.18 -0.31
N SER A 87 0.54 -0.16 -1.14
CA SER A 87 -0.50 0.56 -1.88
C SER A 87 0.01 1.10 -3.21
N ILE A 88 -0.90 1.20 -4.19
CA ILE A 88 -0.71 2.01 -5.39
C ILE A 88 -1.61 3.23 -5.40
N VAL A 89 -1.13 4.31 -6.01
CA VAL A 89 -1.89 5.56 -6.23
C VAL A 89 -1.89 5.88 -7.71
N MET A 90 -3.02 5.74 -8.38
CA MET A 90 -3.18 6.08 -9.80
C MET A 90 -3.58 7.55 -9.93
N TYR A 91 -2.68 8.35 -10.51
CA TYR A 91 -2.99 9.71 -10.91
C TYR A 91 -2.82 9.85 -12.41
N CYS A 92 -3.93 9.73 -13.14
CA CYS A 92 -3.94 9.68 -14.59
C CYS A 92 -5.23 10.28 -15.16
N ASP A 93 -5.35 10.27 -16.49
CA ASP A 93 -6.62 10.56 -17.13
C ASP A 93 -7.64 9.47 -16.80
N GLY A 94 -8.91 9.84 -16.61
CA GLY A 94 -10.00 8.89 -16.42
C GLY A 94 -10.62 8.34 -17.70
N TYR A 95 -11.73 7.66 -17.51
CA TYR A 95 -12.64 7.13 -18.52
C TYR A 95 -11.88 6.27 -19.55
N LYS A 96 -12.06 6.53 -20.85
CA LYS A 96 -11.43 5.79 -21.96
C LYS A 96 -9.90 5.78 -21.91
N ARG A 97 -9.26 6.71 -21.19
CA ARG A 97 -7.80 6.83 -21.07
C ARG A 97 -7.26 6.36 -19.71
N HIS A 98 -8.10 5.76 -18.87
CA HIS A 98 -7.70 5.26 -17.56
C HIS A 98 -6.65 4.16 -17.69
N MET A 99 -5.54 4.28 -16.95
CA MET A 99 -4.40 3.37 -17.11
C MET A 99 -4.70 1.93 -16.69
N ALA A 100 -5.64 1.72 -15.76
CA ALA A 100 -6.05 0.37 -15.36
C ALA A 100 -6.64 -0.45 -16.52
N LYS A 101 -7.09 0.17 -17.62
CA LYS A 101 -7.63 -0.56 -18.77
C LYS A 101 -6.61 -1.54 -19.37
N GLU A 102 -5.33 -1.19 -19.35
CA GLU A 102 -4.25 -2.03 -19.90
C GLU A 102 -3.62 -2.95 -18.86
N HIS A 103 -3.96 -2.79 -17.57
CA HIS A 103 -3.27 -3.44 -16.44
C HIS A 103 -4.22 -4.04 -15.41
N GLN A 104 -5.48 -4.30 -15.78
CA GLN A 104 -6.51 -4.68 -14.82
C GLN A 104 -6.21 -6.01 -14.14
N SER A 105 -5.68 -6.99 -14.88
CA SER A 105 -5.28 -8.29 -14.32
C SER A 105 -4.19 -8.16 -13.26
N GLU A 106 -3.21 -7.30 -13.49
CA GLU A 106 -2.08 -7.06 -12.60
C GLU A 106 -2.53 -6.31 -11.35
N ILE A 107 -3.39 -5.30 -11.51
CA ILE A 107 -4.01 -4.58 -10.39
C ILE A 107 -4.85 -5.54 -9.56
N GLN A 108 -5.68 -6.37 -10.18
CA GLN A 108 -6.51 -7.33 -9.46
C GLN A 108 -5.64 -8.33 -8.68
N ALA A 109 -4.58 -8.85 -9.29
CA ALA A 109 -3.65 -9.75 -8.60
C ALA A 109 -2.99 -9.09 -7.38
N TRP A 110 -2.69 -7.79 -7.45
CA TRP A 110 -2.21 -7.03 -6.29
C TRP A 110 -3.29 -6.86 -5.21
N VAL A 111 -4.51 -6.49 -5.59
CA VAL A 111 -5.65 -6.36 -4.67
C VAL A 111 -5.96 -7.68 -3.96
N ASP A 112 -5.94 -8.80 -4.67
CA ASP A 112 -6.15 -10.14 -4.11
C ASP A 112 -5.08 -10.51 -3.06
N HIS A 113 -3.92 -9.86 -3.13
CA HIS A 113 -2.83 -9.96 -2.14
C HIS A 113 -2.86 -8.86 -1.07
N GLY A 114 -3.90 -8.04 -1.01
CA GLY A 114 -4.11 -7.01 0.01
C GLY A 114 -3.48 -5.66 -0.30
N VAL A 115 -3.00 -5.42 -1.52
CA VAL A 115 -2.47 -4.11 -1.92
C VAL A 115 -3.61 -3.09 -2.02
N GLY A 116 -3.46 -1.95 -1.36
CA GLY A 116 -4.40 -0.83 -1.45
C GLY A 116 -4.37 -0.14 -2.81
N VAL A 117 -5.52 0.36 -3.27
CA VAL A 117 -5.64 1.13 -4.52
C VAL A 117 -6.31 2.46 -4.22
N ALA A 118 -5.67 3.55 -4.64
CA ALA A 118 -6.24 4.89 -4.62
C ALA A 118 -6.23 5.51 -6.03
N CYS A 119 -7.29 6.25 -6.37
CA CYS A 119 -7.40 7.01 -7.60
C CYS A 119 -7.50 8.50 -7.28
N LEU A 120 -6.78 9.35 -8.04
CA LEU A 120 -6.78 10.80 -7.83
C LEU A 120 -7.46 11.54 -8.98
N HIS A 121 -8.21 12.58 -8.61
CA HIS A 121 -8.84 13.52 -9.55
C HIS A 121 -9.70 12.78 -10.59
N PHE A 122 -9.58 13.10 -11.88
CA PHE A 122 -10.32 12.45 -12.94
C PHE A 122 -10.00 10.94 -13.09
N GLY A 123 -8.92 10.44 -12.47
CA GLY A 123 -8.63 9.01 -12.40
C GLY A 123 -9.66 8.20 -11.60
N VAL A 124 -10.60 8.83 -10.88
CA VAL A 124 -11.72 8.11 -10.25
C VAL A 124 -12.79 7.67 -11.25
N GLU A 125 -12.80 8.28 -12.44
CA GLU A 125 -13.78 7.97 -13.49
C GLU A 125 -13.26 6.85 -14.38
N VAL A 126 -14.13 5.88 -14.68
CA VAL A 126 -13.80 4.75 -15.54
C VAL A 126 -14.87 4.53 -16.62
N GLU A 127 -14.52 3.84 -17.70
CA GLU A 127 -15.49 3.40 -18.70
C GLU A 127 -16.30 2.22 -18.13
N PRO A 128 -17.62 2.37 -17.87
CA PRO A 128 -18.38 1.38 -17.09
C PRO A 128 -18.35 -0.02 -17.68
N GLU A 129 -18.36 -0.14 -19.01
CA GLU A 129 -18.33 -1.43 -19.71
C GLU A 129 -16.99 -2.18 -19.58
N HIS A 130 -15.89 -1.47 -19.28
CA HIS A 130 -14.55 -2.07 -19.24
C HIS A 130 -14.02 -2.27 -17.82
N LEU A 131 -14.26 -1.29 -16.94
CA LEU A 131 -13.69 -1.26 -15.58
C LEU A 131 -14.78 -1.07 -14.50
N GLY A 132 -16.04 -0.87 -14.88
CA GLY A 132 -17.10 -0.57 -13.93
C GLY A 132 -17.29 -1.67 -12.88
N ALA A 133 -17.19 -2.94 -13.26
CA ALA A 133 -17.35 -4.05 -12.32
C ALA A 133 -16.30 -4.07 -11.20
N GLN A 134 -15.14 -3.43 -11.39
CA GLN A 134 -14.06 -3.37 -10.40
C GLN A 134 -13.98 -2.04 -9.67
N PHE A 135 -14.49 -0.95 -10.24
CA PHE A 135 -14.31 0.41 -9.70
C PHE A 135 -15.62 1.15 -9.35
N LEU A 136 -16.80 0.67 -9.75
CA LEU A 136 -18.11 1.32 -9.55
C LEU A 136 -19.10 0.48 -8.73
#